data_AF-A0A1S9P8J1-F1
#
_entry.id   AF-A0A1S9P8J1-F1
#
_cell.length_a   1.000
_cell.length_b   1.000
_cell.length_c   1.000
_cell.angle_alpha   90.00
_cell.angle_beta   90.00
_cell.angle_gamma   90.00
#
_symmetry.space_group_name_H-M   'P 1'
#
loop_
_entity.id
_entity.type
_entity.pdbx_description
1 polymer ?
#
loop_
_entity_poly.entity_id
_entity_poly.type
_entity_poly.pdbx_seq_one_letter_code
_entity_poly.pdbx_strand_id
1 'polypeptide(L)'
;MRSKLFHEKPTNAQTSTGRWLRILPDTGEGYALYDAMQEANVGRILFDADDNWIYDGTVLDVYEQEEVAGIIGGHQKEMDQLLKTL
;
A
#
# COMPACT_ATOMS: atom_id res chain seq x y z
N MET A 1 -1.02 -20.25 -6.94
CA MET A 1 -1.37 -19.34 -8.06
C MET A 1 -2.63 -18.59 -7.66
N ARG A 2 -2.50 -17.41 -7.03
CA ARG A 2 -3.65 -16.55 -6.70
C ARG A 2 -4.24 -16.06 -8.04
N SER A 3 -5.49 -16.40 -8.29
CA SER A 3 -6.23 -15.97 -9.49
C SER A 3 -6.29 -14.44 -9.52
N LYS A 4 -5.53 -13.82 -10.44
CA LYS A 4 -5.47 -12.37 -10.74
C LYS A 4 -6.80 -11.84 -11.34
N LEU A 5 -7.95 -12.19 -10.75
CA LEU A 5 -9.29 -11.78 -11.21
C LEU A 5 -9.98 -10.80 -10.25
N PHE A 6 -9.30 -10.32 -9.22
CA PHE A 6 -9.79 -9.17 -8.47
C PHE A 6 -9.42 -7.92 -9.27
N HIS A 7 -10.41 -7.37 -9.98
CA HIS A 7 -10.36 -5.94 -10.32
C HIS A 7 -10.46 -5.22 -8.99
N GLU A 8 -9.33 -5.07 -8.32
CA GLU A 8 -9.28 -4.39 -7.04
C GLU A 8 -9.85 -2.98 -7.24
N LYS A 9 -10.73 -2.59 -6.34
CA LYS A 9 -11.33 -1.26 -6.42
C LYS A 9 -10.34 -0.26 -5.84
N PRO A 10 -10.29 0.96 -6.37
CA PRO A 10 -9.54 2.02 -5.71
C PRO A 10 -9.95 2.10 -4.23
N THR A 11 -8.96 2.12 -3.35
CA THR A 11 -9.16 2.16 -1.90
C THR A 11 -8.57 3.46 -1.36
N ASN A 12 -9.27 4.09 -0.42
CA ASN A 12 -8.73 5.24 0.31
C ASN A 12 -8.22 4.75 1.66
N ALA A 13 -7.05 5.21 2.05
CA ALA A 13 -6.42 4.91 3.33
C ALA A 13 -5.89 6.20 3.98
N GLN A 14 -5.86 6.20 5.30
CA GLN A 14 -5.15 7.22 6.07
C GLN A 14 -3.97 6.55 6.75
N THR A 15 -2.77 7.07 6.58
CA THR A 15 -1.57 6.62 7.31
C THR A 15 -1.60 7.14 8.75
N SER A 16 -0.77 6.56 9.62
CA SER A 16 -0.64 6.98 11.03
C SER A 16 -0.15 8.43 11.20
N THR A 17 0.59 8.95 10.23
CA THR A 17 1.03 10.36 10.15
C THR A 17 -0.12 11.31 9.79
N GLY A 18 -1.28 10.78 9.42
CA GLY A 18 -2.48 11.53 9.05
C GLY A 18 -2.63 11.80 7.55
N ARG A 19 -1.71 11.32 6.71
CA ARG A 19 -1.77 11.50 5.25
C ARG A 19 -2.90 10.66 4.66
N TRP A 20 -3.69 11.26 3.78
CA TRP A 20 -4.73 10.55 3.03
C TRP A 20 -4.21 10.11 1.67
N LEU A 21 -4.27 8.81 1.43
CA LEU A 21 -3.83 8.17 0.19
C LEU A 21 -5.01 7.53 -0.53
N ARG A 22 -5.05 7.75 -1.84
CA ARG A 22 -5.86 6.98 -2.78
C ARG A 22 -4.95 5.96 -3.45
N ILE A 23 -5.25 4.69 -3.19
CA ILE A 23 -4.53 3.52 -3.68
C ILE A 23 -5.30 3.00 -4.89
N LEU A 24 -4.67 2.98 -6.06
CA LEU A 24 -5.27 2.49 -7.29
C LEU A 24 -4.48 1.29 -7.80
N PRO A 25 -5.12 0.14 -8.05
CA PRO A 25 -4.45 -0.95 -8.75
C PRO A 25 -4.07 -0.47 -10.14
N ASP A 26 -2.81 -0.65 -10.50
CA ASP A 26 -2.31 -0.37 -11.84
C ASP A 26 -2.55 -1.60 -12.73
N THR A 27 -2.52 -1.39 -14.04
CA THR A 27 -2.61 -2.43 -15.08
C THR A 27 -1.44 -3.45 -15.06
N GLY A 28 -0.51 -3.34 -14.10
CA GLY A 28 0.66 -4.20 -13.91
C GLY A 28 0.67 -4.93 -12.56
N GLU A 29 1.85 -5.07 -11.93
CA GLU A 29 2.04 -5.79 -10.64
C GLU A 29 2.14 -4.83 -9.43
N GLY A 30 1.40 -3.72 -9.45
CA GLY A 30 1.50 -2.74 -8.37
C GLY A 30 0.32 -1.79 -8.24
N TYR A 31 0.47 -0.87 -7.30
CA TYR A 31 -0.54 0.06 -6.85
C TYR A 31 -0.02 1.48 -6.90
N ALA A 32 -0.63 2.31 -7.74
CA ALA A 32 -0.33 3.73 -7.78
C ALA A 32 -0.92 4.44 -6.56
N LEU A 33 -0.13 5.31 -5.97
CA LEU A 33 -0.50 6.06 -4.78
C LEU A 33 -0.67 7.54 -5.13
N TYR A 34 -1.77 8.13 -4.67
CA TYR A 34 -2.02 9.57 -4.80
C TYR A 34 -2.35 10.16 -3.45
N ASP A 35 -1.71 11.27 -3.09
CA ASP A 35 -2.12 12.09 -1.95
C ASP A 35 -3.46 12.76 -2.29
N ALA A 36 -4.49 12.42 -1.53
CA ALA A 36 -5.84 12.90 -1.79
C ALA A 36 -6.04 14.39 -1.45
N MET A 37 -5.18 14.96 -0.60
CA MET A 37 -5.26 16.37 -0.21
C MET A 37 -4.46 17.26 -1.17
N GLN A 38 -3.34 16.75 -1.67
CA GLN A 38 -2.49 17.48 -2.62
C GLN A 38 -2.81 17.16 -4.09
N GLU A 39 -3.70 16.20 -4.33
CA GLU A 39 -4.03 15.66 -5.66
C GLU A 39 -2.78 15.26 -6.47
N ALA A 40 -1.73 14.81 -5.77
CA ALA A 40 -0.42 14.54 -6.35
C ALA A 40 -0.11 13.04 -6.34
N ASN A 41 0.53 12.54 -7.39
CA ASN A 41 1.08 11.19 -7.37
C ASN A 41 2.27 11.14 -6.39
N VAL A 42 2.26 10.16 -5.49
CA VAL A 42 3.31 9.98 -4.48
C VAL A 42 4.12 8.71 -4.69
N GLY A 43 4.07 8.12 -5.88
CA GLY A 43 4.79 6.89 -6.23
C GLY A 43 3.89 5.67 -6.31
N ARG A 44 4.51 4.49 -6.16
CA ARG A 44 3.84 3.18 -6.33
C ARG A 44 4.35 2.16 -5.32
N ILE A 45 3.50 1.22 -4.92
CA ILE A 45 3.94 -0.04 -4.30
C ILE A 45 3.93 -1.11 -5.38
N LEU A 46 5.06 -1.75 -5.62
CA LEU A 46 5.21 -2.87 -6.55
C LEU A 46 5.41 -4.15 -5.76
N PHE A 47 4.81 -5.25 -6.20
CA PHE A 47 5.01 -6.57 -5.60
C PHE A 47 5.71 -7.48 -6.61
N ASP A 48 6.62 -8.32 -6.12
CA ASP A 48 7.17 -9.43 -6.90
C ASP A 48 6.30 -10.69 -6.78
N ALA A 49 6.75 -11.78 -7.41
CA ALA A 49 6.03 -13.05 -7.41
C ALA A 49 6.00 -13.77 -6.04
N ASP A 50 6.87 -13.37 -5.11
CA ASP A 50 7.00 -13.92 -3.75
C ASP A 50 6.31 -13.02 -2.71
N ASP A 51 5.48 -12.06 -3.15
CA ASP A 51 4.79 -11.05 -2.33
C ASP A 51 5.75 -10.09 -1.59
N ASN A 52 7.03 -9.98 -1.98
CA ASN A 52 7.90 -8.91 -1.49
C ASN A 52 7.51 -7.60 -2.17
N TRP A 53 7.59 -6.50 -1.44
CA TRP A 53 7.20 -5.19 -1.94
C TRP A 53 8.37 -4.20 -1.99
N ILE A 54 8.28 -3.26 -2.93
CA ILE A 54 9.13 -2.07 -2.98
C ILE A 54 8.28 -0.83 -3.20
N TYR A 55 8.73 0.29 -2.64
CA TYR A 55 8.16 1.60 -2.90
C TYR A 55 9.01 2.36 -3.93
N ASP A 56 8.39 2.70 -5.07
CA ASP A 56 8.98 3.51 -6.14
C ASP A 56 8.52 4.95 -6.01
N GLY A 57 9.05 5.65 -5.01
CA GLY A 57 8.74 7.04 -4.74
C GLY A 57 9.67 7.63 -3.68
N THR A 58 9.50 8.91 -3.38
CA THR A 58 10.38 9.65 -2.46
C THR A 58 9.61 10.46 -1.41
N VAL A 59 8.29 10.29 -1.35
CA VAL A 59 7.40 11.15 -0.53
C VAL A 59 7.04 10.47 0.78
N LEU A 60 6.77 9.17 0.75
CA LEU A 60 6.42 8.39 1.94
C LEU A 60 7.68 8.01 2.71
N ASP A 61 7.64 8.15 4.03
CA ASP A 61 8.67 7.55 4.88
C ASP A 61 8.50 6.03 4.99
N VAL A 62 9.47 5.35 5.61
CA VAL A 62 9.46 3.88 5.71
C VAL A 62 8.23 3.34 6.47
N TYR A 63 7.72 4.07 7.46
CA TYR A 63 6.56 3.63 8.24
C TYR A 63 5.28 3.75 7.42
N GLU A 64 5.11 4.87 6.71
CA GLU A 64 4.00 5.06 5.77
C GLU A 64 4.03 4.00 4.66
N GLN A 65 5.21 3.63 4.16
CA GLN A 65 5.37 2.57 3.16
C GLN A 65 4.90 1.21 3.67
N GLU A 66 5.35 0.80 4.87
CA GLU A 66 4.95 -0.46 5.52
C GLU A 66 3.44 -0.53 5.75
N GLU A 67 2.84 0.56 6.21
CA GLU A 67 1.38 0.64 6.42
C GLU A 67 0.61 0.43 5.12
N VAL A 68 1.00 1.12 4.04
CA VAL A 68 0.32 1.02 2.75
C VAL A 68 0.50 -0.37 2.15
N ALA A 69 1.72 -0.93 2.20
CA ALA A 69 1.97 -2.30 1.76
C ALA A 69 1.15 -3.32 2.57
N GLY A 70 1.04 -3.12 3.88
CA GLY A 70 0.22 -3.96 4.77
C GLY A 70 -1.28 -3.88 4.49
N ILE A 71 -1.79 -2.70 4.13
CA ILE A 71 -3.19 -2.50 3.69
C ILE A 71 -3.45 -3.25 2.40
N ILE A 72 -2.55 -3.16 1.42
CA ILE A 72 -2.67 -3.82 0.12
C ILE A 72 -2.56 -5.34 0.26
N GLY A 73 -1.54 -5.84 0.96
CA GLY A 73 -1.30 -7.27 1.13
C GLY A 73 -2.29 -7.96 2.07
N GLY A 74 -3.07 -7.20 2.84
CA GLY A 74 -4.03 -7.72 3.83
C GLY A 74 -3.38 -8.23 5.13
N HIS A 75 -2.08 -7.99 5.31
CA HIS A 75 -1.29 -8.43 6.46
C HIS A 75 -1.35 -7.48 7.67
N GLN A 76 -2.08 -6.36 7.55
CA GLN A 76 -2.18 -5.34 8.60
C GLN A 76 -2.62 -5.92 9.96
N LYS A 77 -3.56 -6.88 9.95
CA LYS A 77 -4.06 -7.53 11.16
C LYS A 77 -3.02 -8.42 11.86
N GLU A 78 -2.15 -9.07 11.09
CA GLU A 78 -1.12 -9.97 11.60
C GLU A 78 0.03 -9.16 12.21
N MET A 79 0.40 -8.05 11.56
CA MET A 79 1.37 -7.10 12.11
C MET A 79 0.87 -6.45 13.41
N ASP A 80 -0.38 -5.99 13.44
CA ASP A 80 -1.02 -5.44 14.64
C ASP A 80 -1.07 -6.44 15.80
N GLN A 81 -1.20 -7.73 15.49
CA GLN A 81 -1.18 -8.81 16.48
C GLN A 81 0.23 -9.07 17.00
N LEU A 82 1.24 -9.09 16.12
CA LEU A 82 2.64 -9.26 16.50
C LEU A 82 3.15 -8.12 17.38
N LEU A 83 2.78 -6.87 17.08
CA LEU A 83 3.17 -5.71 17.87
C LEU A 83 2.54 -5.68 19.27
N LYS A 84 1.41 -6.37 19.48
CA LYS A 84 0.74 -6.49 20.79
C LYS A 84 1.36 -7.57 21.69
N THR A 85 2.17 -8.47 21.12
CA THR A 85 2.79 -9.58 21.84
C THR A 85 4.27 -9.33 22.17
N LEU A 86 4.80 -8.18 21.76
CA LEU A 86 6.08 -7.62 22.19
C LEU A 86 5.91 -6.74 23.44
#